data_AF-A0A396TY93-F1
#
_entry.id   AF-A0A396TY93-F1
#
_cell.length_a   1.000
_cell.length_b   1.000
_cell.length_c   1.000
_cell.angle_alpha   90.00
_cell.angle_beta   90.00
_cell.angle_gamma   90.00
#
_symmetry.space_group_name_H-M   'P 1'
#
loop_
_entity.id
_entity.type
_entity.pdbx_description
1 polymer ?
#
loop_
_entity_poly.entity_id
_entity_poly.type
_entity_poly.pdbx_seq_one_letter_code
_entity_poly.pdbx_strand_id
1 'polypeptide(L)'
;MHKNNGFTLIELVVVIVLLGILAVVAAPKFIELKRESRISILSQVQASFKSVASLTHSKSIIKQFEDGTIDIDGNTIQIKGSYPTGHWNNTWRYALNIGKEIGYTPTNQTCTKNDLCGVGNQRNAPSLPIATTNRGLVLVWFEGMKLSDLCYSYYYNDELGDFPKTGMVTDGC
;
A
#
# COMPACT_ATOMS: atom_id res chain seq x y z
N MET A 1 -45.16 -44.79 -9.93
CA MET A 1 -43.91 -45.25 -9.28
C MET A 1 -42.77 -44.35 -9.73
N HIS A 2 -42.32 -43.42 -8.89
CA HIS A 2 -41.10 -42.66 -9.14
C HIS A 2 -39.90 -43.56 -8.82
N LYS A 3 -39.07 -43.82 -9.83
CA LYS A 3 -37.83 -44.58 -9.70
C LYS A 3 -36.78 -43.61 -9.14
N ASN A 4 -36.49 -43.71 -7.84
CA ASN A 4 -35.39 -42.95 -7.24
C ASN A 4 -34.08 -43.56 -7.75
N ASN A 5 -33.55 -43.02 -8.84
CA ASN A 5 -32.20 -43.31 -9.30
C ASN A 5 -31.23 -42.66 -8.31
N GLY A 6 -30.80 -43.42 -7.30
CA GLY A 6 -29.73 -42.99 -6.39
C GLY A 6 -28.40 -42.84 -7.12
N PHE A 7 -27.55 -41.93 -6.62
CA PHE A 7 -26.17 -41.79 -7.07
C PHE A 7 -25.38 -43.09 -6.79
N THR A 8 -24.52 -43.49 -7.71
CA THR A 8 -23.62 -44.62 -7.50
C THR A 8 -22.43 -44.22 -6.62
N LEU A 9 -21.90 -45.16 -5.82
CA LEU A 9 -20.70 -44.91 -5.02
C LEU A 9 -19.50 -44.50 -5.90
N ILE A 10 -19.41 -45.06 -7.11
CA ILE A 10 -18.32 -44.74 -8.03
C ILE A 10 -18.42 -43.32 -8.59
N GLU A 11 -19.63 -42.81 -8.90
CA GLU A 11 -19.81 -41.41 -9.32
C GLU A 11 -19.34 -40.44 -8.25
N LEU A 12 -19.68 -40.70 -6.98
CA LEU A 12 -19.25 -39.84 -5.88
C LEU A 12 -17.73 -39.84 -5.73
N VAL A 13 -17.09 -41.02 -5.83
CA VAL A 13 -15.63 -41.15 -5.72
C VAL A 13 -14.93 -40.41 -6.86
N VAL A 14 -15.38 -40.60 -8.11
CA VAL A 14 -14.78 -39.95 -9.28
C VAL A 14 -14.90 -38.43 -9.17
N VAL A 15 -16.03 -37.90 -8.71
CA VAL A 15 -16.21 -36.45 -8.54
C VAL A 15 -15.23 -35.88 -7.51
N ILE A 16 -15.04 -36.54 -6.37
CA ILE A 16 -14.09 -36.09 -5.34
C ILE A 16 -12.65 -36.14 -5.86
N VAL A 17 -12.28 -37.19 -6.60
CA VAL A 17 -10.95 -37.31 -7.21
C VAL A 17 -10.71 -36.18 -8.22
N LEU A 18 -11.68 -35.90 -9.09
CA LEU A 18 -11.58 -34.81 -10.06
C LEU A 18 -11.47 -33.43 -9.38
N LEU A 19 -12.28 -33.17 -8.36
CA LEU A 19 -12.18 -31.93 -7.57
C LEU A 19 -10.83 -31.80 -6.86
N GLY A 20 -10.26 -32.92 -6.39
CA GLY A 20 -8.93 -32.96 -5.79
C GLY A 20 -7.83 -32.54 -6.77
N ILE A 21 -7.85 -33.05 -8.00
CA ILE A 21 -6.86 -32.68 -9.03
C ILE A 21 -6.99 -31.20 -9.39
N LEU A 22 -8.22 -30.71 -9.59
CA LEU A 22 -8.46 -29.30 -9.91
C LEU A 22 -7.97 -28.36 -8.80
N ALA A 23 -8.17 -28.73 -7.53
CA ALA A 23 -7.72 -27.93 -6.39
C ALA A 23 -6.19 -27.81 -6.33
N VAL A 24 -5.46 -28.91 -6.55
CA VAL A 24 -3.98 -28.91 -6.51
C VAL A 24 -3.38 -28.06 -7.62
N VAL A 25 -3.97 -28.04 -8.82
CA VAL A 25 -3.50 -27.22 -9.94
C VAL A 25 -3.86 -25.73 -9.74
N ALA A 26 -5.04 -25.43 -9.18
CA ALA A 26 -5.51 -24.05 -9.02
C ALA A 26 -4.85 -23.30 -7.84
N ALA A 27 -4.54 -23.99 -6.75
CA ALA A 27 -3.98 -23.39 -5.53
C ALA A 27 -2.70 -22.57 -5.74
N PRO A 28 -1.63 -23.06 -6.42
CA PRO A 28 -0.41 -22.27 -6.61
C PRO A 28 -0.65 -21.02 -7.45
N LYS A 29 -1.46 -21.12 -8.50
CA LYS A 29 -1.78 -19.97 -9.35
C LYS A 29 -2.57 -18.90 -8.60
N PHE A 30 -3.49 -19.31 -7.74
CA PHE A 30 -4.26 -18.39 -6.90
C PHE A 30 -3.37 -17.62 -5.91
N ILE A 31 -2.35 -18.26 -5.33
CA ILE A 31 -1.39 -17.60 -4.44
C ILE A 31 -0.55 -16.57 -5.21
N GLU A 32 -0.05 -16.93 -6.40
CA GLU A 32 0.71 -16.02 -7.26
C GLU A 32 -0.11 -14.78 -7.66
N LEU A 33 -1.35 -14.97 -8.10
CA LEU A 33 -2.25 -13.86 -8.47
C LEU A 33 -2.53 -12.92 -7.28
N LYS A 34 -2.65 -13.45 -6.06
CA LYS A 34 -2.79 -12.63 -4.85
C LYS A 34 -1.54 -11.79 -4.59
N ARG A 35 -0.35 -12.38 -4.73
CA ARG A 35 0.91 -11.66 -4.59
C ARG A 35 1.06 -10.56 -5.65
N GLU A 36 0.81 -10.88 -6.93
CA GLU A 36 0.88 -9.91 -8.02
C GLU A 36 -0.12 -8.75 -7.85
N SER A 37 -1.34 -9.04 -7.41
CA SER A 37 -2.34 -7.99 -7.14
C SER A 37 -1.92 -7.06 -6.01
N ARG A 38 -1.31 -7.58 -4.94
CA ARG A 38 -0.72 -6.76 -3.86
C ARG A 38 0.40 -5.87 -4.38
N ILE A 39 1.34 -6.43 -5.14
CA ILE A 39 2.46 -5.65 -5.71
C ILE A 39 1.95 -4.55 -6.65
N SER A 40 0.92 -4.84 -7.45
CA SER A 40 0.28 -3.86 -8.34
C SER A 40 -0.33 -2.68 -7.56
N ILE A 41 -1.05 -2.96 -6.47
CA ILE A 41 -1.61 -1.90 -5.61
C ILE A 41 -0.49 -1.10 -4.92
N LEU A 42 0.60 -1.73 -4.45
CA LEU A 42 1.75 -0.99 -3.89
C LEU A 42 2.43 -0.10 -4.94
N SER A 43 2.53 -0.57 -6.18
CA SER A 43 3.00 0.24 -7.31
C SER A 43 2.08 1.44 -7.56
N GLN A 44 0.76 1.26 -7.45
CA GLN A 44 -0.21 2.36 -7.52
C GLN A 44 -0.01 3.38 -6.37
N VAL A 45 0.23 2.91 -5.15
CA VAL A 45 0.56 3.79 -4.00
C VAL A 45 1.85 4.56 -4.29
N GLN A 46 2.90 3.89 -4.77
CA GLN A 46 4.16 4.55 -5.12
C GLN A 46 3.99 5.60 -6.22
N ALA A 47 3.19 5.30 -7.24
CA ALA A 47 2.86 6.24 -8.30
C ALA A 47 2.09 7.46 -7.75
N SER A 48 1.15 7.24 -6.83
CA SER A 48 0.42 8.31 -6.14
C SER A 48 1.37 9.20 -5.33
N PHE A 49 2.34 8.62 -4.59
CA PHE A 49 3.38 9.38 -3.90
C PHE A 49 4.15 10.32 -4.84
N LYS A 50 4.60 9.81 -5.99
CA LYS A 50 5.32 10.61 -7.00
C LYS A 50 4.43 11.69 -7.62
N SER A 51 3.17 11.38 -7.88
CA SER A 51 2.19 12.31 -8.44
C SER A 51 1.95 13.49 -7.50
N VAL A 52 1.65 13.21 -6.23
CA VAL A 52 1.44 14.24 -5.20
C VAL A 52 2.69 15.10 -5.03
N ALA A 53 3.88 14.48 -4.97
CA ALA A 53 5.14 15.23 -4.85
C ALA A 53 5.34 16.20 -6.03
N SER A 54 5.13 15.73 -7.27
CA SER A 54 5.28 16.53 -8.48
C SER A 54 4.23 17.66 -8.56
N LEU A 55 2.99 17.36 -8.17
CA LEU A 55 1.91 18.34 -8.13
C LEU A 55 2.20 19.43 -7.09
N THR A 56 2.61 19.02 -5.89
CA THR A 56 2.97 19.93 -4.79
C THR A 56 4.09 20.86 -5.21
N HIS A 57 5.15 20.31 -5.79
CA HIS A 57 6.31 21.07 -6.27
C HIS A 57 5.93 22.05 -7.38
N SER A 58 5.08 21.64 -8.32
CA SER A 58 4.60 22.53 -9.37
C SER A 58 3.83 23.72 -8.77
N LYS A 59 2.96 23.45 -7.79
CA LYS A 59 2.19 24.50 -7.11
C LYS A 59 3.08 25.38 -6.21
N SER A 60 4.12 24.83 -5.58
CA SER A 60 5.05 25.57 -4.70
C SER A 60 5.86 26.59 -5.50
N ILE A 61 6.35 26.20 -6.69
CA ILE A 61 7.05 27.10 -7.62
C ILE A 61 6.13 28.25 -8.07
N ILE A 62 4.89 27.93 -8.47
CA ILE A 62 3.92 28.95 -8.91
C ILE A 62 3.63 29.96 -7.79
N LYS A 63 3.54 29.48 -6.55
CA LYS A 63 3.29 30.33 -5.38
C LYS A 63 4.55 30.98 -4.80
N GLN A 64 5.74 30.67 -5.33
CA GLN A 64 7.03 31.11 -4.82
C GLN A 64 7.20 30.84 -3.31
N PHE A 65 6.85 29.63 -2.90
CA PHE A 65 6.77 29.26 -1.49
C PHE A 65 7.16 27.80 -1.27
N GLU A 66 8.15 27.55 -0.43
CA GLU A 66 8.74 26.22 -0.26
C GLU A 66 8.24 25.48 0.99
N ASP A 67 7.86 26.22 2.04
CA ASP A 67 7.67 25.68 3.38
C ASP A 67 6.36 26.16 4.04
N GLY A 68 5.44 25.24 4.29
CA GLY A 68 4.24 25.49 5.10
C GLY A 68 3.05 24.68 4.60
N THR A 69 1.97 25.30 4.14
CA THR A 69 0.77 24.58 3.72
C THR A 69 0.33 24.89 2.29
N ILE A 70 -0.21 23.88 1.62
CA ILE A 70 -0.76 24.01 0.26
C ILE A 70 -2.05 23.23 0.13
N ASP A 71 -2.94 23.70 -0.73
CA ASP A 71 -4.18 23.02 -1.06
C ASP A 71 -3.96 21.99 -2.18
N ILE A 72 -4.41 20.75 -1.95
CA ILE A 72 -4.56 19.69 -2.94
C ILE A 72 -5.98 19.16 -2.83
N ASP A 73 -6.75 19.33 -3.90
CA ASP A 73 -8.13 18.85 -4.03
C ASP A 73 -9.03 19.29 -2.86
N GLY A 74 -8.91 20.54 -2.42
CA GLY A 74 -9.68 21.09 -1.31
C GLY A 74 -9.19 20.68 0.09
N ASN A 75 -8.09 19.93 0.17
CA ASN A 75 -7.45 19.56 1.42
C ASN A 75 -6.15 20.32 1.60
N THR A 76 -5.96 20.89 2.78
CA THR A 76 -4.70 21.54 3.14
C THR A 76 -3.69 20.52 3.63
N ILE A 77 -2.54 20.41 2.96
CA ILE A 77 -1.44 19.54 3.32
C ILE A 77 -0.18 20.33 3.69
N GLN A 78 0.67 19.74 4.54
CA GLN A 78 1.96 20.34 4.90
C GLN A 78 3.06 19.98 3.90
N ILE A 79 3.86 20.99 3.55
CA ILE A 79 4.99 20.88 2.63
C ILE A 79 6.24 21.49 3.26
N LYS A 80 7.39 20.93 2.90
CA LYS A 80 8.71 21.47 3.24
C LYS A 80 9.70 21.13 2.15
N GLY A 81 10.52 22.11 1.78
CA GLY A 81 11.38 22.01 0.60
C GLY A 81 10.56 21.78 -0.67
N SER A 82 9.42 22.45 -0.82
CA SER A 82 8.53 22.30 -1.98
C SER A 82 7.88 20.91 -2.16
N TYR A 83 8.00 20.00 -1.19
CA TYR A 83 7.42 18.66 -1.26
C TYR A 83 6.60 18.32 -0.02
N PRO A 84 5.64 17.37 -0.11
CA PRO A 84 4.85 16.93 1.04
C PRO A 84 5.74 16.48 2.21
N THR A 85 5.40 16.86 3.44
CA THR A 85 6.12 16.38 4.63
C THR A 85 5.87 14.90 4.89
N GLY A 86 6.70 14.27 5.72
CA GLY A 86 6.48 12.90 6.19
C GLY A 86 5.28 12.72 7.14
N HIS A 87 4.47 13.75 7.38
CA HIS A 87 3.43 13.73 8.40
C HIS A 87 2.18 12.99 7.92
N TRP A 88 1.64 12.07 8.73
CA TRP A 88 0.43 11.33 8.32
C TRP A 88 -0.82 12.23 8.34
N ASN A 89 -1.20 12.69 9.54
CA ASN A 89 -2.46 13.42 9.77
C ASN A 89 -2.51 14.82 9.16
N ASN A 90 -1.38 15.36 8.70
CA ASN A 90 -1.32 16.71 8.13
C ASN A 90 -1.03 16.70 6.63
N THR A 91 -0.80 15.52 6.05
CA THR A 91 -0.34 15.41 4.65
C THR A 91 -0.93 14.17 3.99
N TRP A 92 -0.37 12.99 4.29
CA TRP A 92 -0.64 11.79 3.49
C TRP A 92 -2.03 11.18 3.66
N ARG A 93 -2.69 11.44 4.79
CA ARG A 93 -4.10 11.07 4.98
C ARG A 93 -5.01 11.74 3.94
N TYR A 94 -4.66 12.93 3.46
CA TYR A 94 -5.46 13.71 2.52
C TYR A 94 -4.91 13.70 1.10
N ALA A 95 -3.60 13.50 0.96
CA ALA A 95 -2.94 13.56 -0.35
C ALA A 95 -3.07 12.27 -1.17
N LEU A 96 -3.24 11.11 -0.53
CA LEU A 96 -3.39 9.84 -1.25
C LEU A 96 -4.83 9.64 -1.71
N ASN A 97 -5.03 9.70 -3.03
CA ASN A 97 -6.28 9.30 -3.66
C ASN A 97 -6.04 8.15 -4.64
N ILE A 98 -6.22 6.92 -4.16
CA ILE A 98 -6.07 5.69 -4.95
C ILE A 98 -7.34 4.83 -4.96
N GLY A 99 -8.50 5.43 -4.62
CA GLY A 99 -9.78 4.72 -4.55
C GLY A 99 -9.90 3.71 -3.40
N LYS A 100 -9.01 3.81 -2.40
CA LYS A 100 -8.99 2.98 -1.19
C LYS A 100 -8.97 3.87 0.05
N GLU A 101 -9.65 3.45 1.11
CA GLU A 101 -9.53 4.11 2.40
C GLU A 101 -8.19 3.73 3.06
N ILE A 102 -7.41 4.71 3.50
CA ILE A 102 -6.12 4.48 4.16
C ILE A 102 -6.15 5.00 5.59
N GLY A 103 -6.10 4.07 6.55
CA GLY A 103 -6.22 4.37 7.98
C GLY A 103 -4.88 4.52 8.68
N TYR A 104 -4.80 5.36 9.71
CA TYR A 104 -3.63 5.38 10.59
C TYR A 104 -3.53 4.05 11.36
N THR A 105 -2.36 3.42 11.33
CA THR A 105 -2.05 2.27 12.20
C THR A 105 -0.63 2.40 12.75
N PRO A 106 -0.38 2.14 14.05
CA PRO A 106 0.97 2.12 14.59
C PRO A 106 1.86 1.05 13.94
N THR A 107 3.17 1.30 13.85
CA THR A 107 4.13 0.42 13.16
C THR A 107 4.23 -1.00 13.72
N ASN A 108 3.84 -1.21 14.99
CA ASN A 108 3.88 -2.49 15.68
C ASN A 108 2.53 -3.24 15.68
N GLN A 109 1.51 -2.70 15.02
CA GLN A 109 0.17 -3.29 14.96
C GLN A 109 -0.14 -3.86 13.57
N THR A 110 -1.03 -4.84 13.55
CA THR A 110 -1.61 -5.35 12.31
C THR A 110 -2.62 -4.34 11.77
N CYS A 111 -2.63 -4.13 10.46
CA CYS A 111 -3.68 -3.36 9.81
C CYS A 111 -5.00 -4.15 9.82
N THR A 112 -6.03 -3.64 10.48
CA THR A 112 -7.32 -4.36 10.62
C THR A 112 -8.56 -3.52 10.37
N LYS A 113 -8.40 -2.19 10.21
CA LYS A 113 -9.54 -1.27 10.13
C LYS A 113 -9.96 -0.98 8.70
N ASN A 114 -8.98 -0.83 7.81
CA ASN A 114 -9.15 -0.32 6.45
C ASN A 114 -8.37 -1.20 5.47
N ASP A 115 -8.76 -1.19 4.19
CA ASP A 115 -8.10 -1.94 3.10
C ASP A 115 -6.57 -1.71 3.06
N LEU A 116 -6.15 -0.48 3.36
CA LEU A 116 -4.77 -0.10 3.52
C LEU A 116 -4.60 0.65 4.83
N CYS A 117 -3.41 0.53 5.40
CA CYS A 117 -2.98 1.30 6.54
C CYS A 117 -1.76 2.12 6.18
N GLY A 118 -1.59 3.24 6.88
CA GLY A 118 -0.37 4.01 6.77
C GLY A 118 0.02 4.72 8.04
N VAL A 119 1.28 5.15 8.05
CA VAL A 119 1.91 5.84 9.16
C VAL A 119 2.96 6.77 8.60
N GLY A 120 3.12 7.92 9.25
CA GLY A 120 4.11 8.93 8.91
C GLY A 120 5.04 9.22 10.09
N ASN A 121 5.93 10.18 9.93
CA ASN A 121 6.90 10.61 10.93
C ASN A 121 7.83 9.49 11.41
N GLN A 122 8.15 8.54 10.53
CA GLN A 122 9.07 7.45 10.83
C GLN A 122 10.51 7.81 10.43
N ARG A 123 11.47 7.06 10.97
CA ARG A 123 12.89 7.13 10.58
C ARG A 123 13.38 5.84 9.93
N ASN A 124 12.66 4.74 10.10
CA ASN A 124 13.06 3.45 9.60
C ASN A 124 11.84 2.57 9.37
N ALA A 125 12.07 1.49 8.64
CA ALA A 125 11.15 0.39 8.47
C ALA A 125 11.96 -0.90 8.25
N PRO A 126 11.38 -2.08 8.51
CA PRO A 126 12.04 -3.35 8.23
C PRO A 126 12.45 -3.47 6.75
N SER A 127 13.71 -3.80 6.48
CA SER A 127 14.28 -3.92 5.12
C SER A 127 14.17 -2.66 4.23
N LEU A 128 14.14 -1.47 4.83
CA LEU A 128 14.13 -0.21 4.07
C LEU A 128 15.44 -0.05 3.28
N PRO A 129 15.42 0.11 1.94
CA PRO A 129 16.61 0.14 1.10
C PRO A 129 17.25 1.55 1.01
N ILE A 130 16.89 2.47 1.90
CA ILE A 130 17.40 3.84 1.95
C ILE A 130 17.76 4.23 3.39
N ALA A 131 18.78 5.08 3.53
CA ALA A 131 19.05 5.77 4.77
C ALA A 131 18.14 7.00 4.90
N THR A 132 17.67 7.28 6.12
CA THR A 132 16.92 8.50 6.45
C THR A 132 17.74 9.36 7.41
N THR A 133 17.58 10.69 7.32
CA THR A 133 18.25 11.67 8.19
C THR A 133 17.29 12.31 9.19
N ASN A 134 15.99 12.34 8.87
CA ASN A 134 14.94 12.99 9.64
C ASN A 134 13.70 12.08 9.81
N ARG A 135 12.62 12.60 10.39
CA ARG A 135 11.33 11.89 10.53
C ARG A 135 10.45 12.07 9.28
N GLY A 136 11.02 11.96 8.09
CA GLY A 136 10.34 12.20 6.82
C GLY A 136 9.67 10.97 6.19
N LEU A 137 9.75 9.80 6.83
CA LEU A 137 9.32 8.53 6.24
C LEU A 137 7.83 8.27 6.48
N VAL A 138 7.17 7.86 5.41
CA VAL A 138 5.77 7.44 5.35
C VAL A 138 5.71 6.05 4.76
N LEU A 139 4.87 5.20 5.35
CA LEU A 139 4.72 3.80 4.98
C LEU A 139 3.25 3.50 4.77
N VAL A 140 2.95 2.68 3.77
CA VAL A 140 1.59 2.19 3.48
C VAL A 140 1.64 0.69 3.22
N TRP A 141 0.76 -0.08 3.86
CA TRP A 141 0.71 -1.54 3.78
C TRP A 141 -0.73 -2.07 3.84
N PHE A 142 -0.92 -3.35 3.54
CA PHE A 142 -2.24 -3.99 3.44
C PHE A 142 -2.88 -4.34 4.77
N GLU A 143 -4.21 -4.41 4.74
CA GLU A 143 -5.01 -5.13 5.73
C GLU A 143 -4.51 -6.57 5.95
N GLY A 144 -4.57 -7.00 7.21
CA GLY A 144 -4.11 -8.32 7.66
C GLY A 144 -2.59 -8.43 7.83
N MET A 145 -1.83 -7.39 7.46
CA MET A 145 -0.36 -7.41 7.51
C MET A 145 0.22 -6.44 8.54
N LYS A 146 1.45 -6.72 8.93
CA LYS A 146 2.35 -5.83 9.70
C LYS A 146 3.49 -5.36 8.80
N LEU A 147 4.15 -4.27 9.19
CA LEU A 147 5.37 -3.83 8.49
C LEU A 147 6.51 -4.87 8.54
N SER A 148 6.52 -5.75 9.55
CA SER A 148 7.45 -6.88 9.65
C SER A 148 7.27 -7.92 8.54
N ASP A 149 6.10 -7.92 7.87
CA ASP A 149 5.79 -8.85 6.79
C ASP A 149 6.36 -8.36 5.45
N LEU A 150 7.17 -7.30 5.44
CA LEU A 150 7.95 -6.86 4.26
C LEU A 150 7.11 -6.66 2.98
N CYS A 151 5.89 -6.17 3.13
CA CYS A 151 4.97 -5.86 2.03
C CYS A 151 4.38 -4.46 2.21
N TYR A 152 5.12 -3.45 1.79
CA TYR A 152 4.72 -2.05 1.96
C TYR A 152 5.33 -1.13 0.89
N SER A 153 4.69 0.01 0.64
CA SER A 153 5.24 1.12 -0.14
C SER A 153 5.69 2.23 0.79
N TYR A 154 6.72 2.99 0.39
CA TYR A 154 7.26 4.08 1.18
C TYR A 154 7.45 5.37 0.38
N TYR A 155 7.36 6.47 1.11
CA TYR A 155 7.72 7.82 0.69
C TYR A 155 8.66 8.43 1.74
N TYR A 156 9.69 9.15 1.30
CA TYR A 156 10.63 9.81 2.19
C TYR A 156 11.03 11.19 1.67
N ASN A 157 10.80 12.22 2.48
CA ASN A 157 11.27 13.58 2.27
C ASN A 157 12.28 13.97 3.36
N ASP A 158 13.52 14.27 2.99
CA ASP A 158 14.55 14.73 3.93
C ASP A 158 14.42 16.21 4.31
N GLU A 159 13.43 16.90 3.73
CA GLU A 159 13.09 18.30 3.96
C GLU A 159 14.19 19.29 3.50
N LEU A 160 15.10 18.85 2.61
CA LEU A 160 16.18 19.68 2.05
C LEU A 160 15.84 20.25 0.67
N GLY A 161 14.68 19.91 0.12
CA GLY A 161 14.25 20.37 -1.21
C GLY A 161 14.60 19.42 -2.35
N ASP A 162 15.20 18.27 -2.06
CA ASP A 162 15.43 17.22 -3.04
C ASP A 162 14.15 16.44 -3.35
N PHE A 163 14.06 15.88 -4.56
CA PHE A 163 12.89 15.08 -4.93
C PHE A 163 12.73 13.89 -3.96
N PRO A 164 11.54 13.66 -3.39
CA PRO A 164 11.33 12.63 -2.40
C PRO A 164 11.65 11.22 -2.91
N LYS A 165 12.27 10.42 -2.05
CA LYS A 165 12.59 9.02 -2.37
C LYS A 165 11.34 8.17 -2.16
N THR A 166 10.95 7.41 -3.18
CA THR A 166 9.79 6.51 -3.10
C THR A 166 10.13 5.12 -3.60
N GLY A 167 9.50 4.11 -3.05
CA GLY A 167 9.75 2.72 -3.39
C GLY A 167 8.77 1.76 -2.75
N MET A 168 9.11 0.48 -2.81
CA MET A 168 8.35 -0.60 -2.20
C MET A 168 9.28 -1.70 -1.73
N VAL A 169 8.85 -2.41 -0.69
CA VAL A 169 9.44 -3.66 -0.20
C VAL A 169 8.38 -4.73 -0.40
N THR A 170 8.73 -5.81 -1.09
CA THR A 170 7.77 -6.81 -1.60
C THR A 170 8.13 -8.25 -1.26
N ASP A 171 9.09 -8.44 -0.34
CA ASP A 171 9.66 -9.75 -0.02
C ASP A 171 8.64 -10.66 0.69
N GLY A 172 7.71 -10.09 1.44
CA GLY A 172 6.61 -10.84 2.06
C GLY A 172 5.23 -10.51 1.51
N CYS A 173 5.17 -9.90 0.32
CA CYS A 173 3.99 -9.96 -0.53
C CYS A 173 3.90 -11.34 -1.19
#